data_AF-A0A7C5DFV9-F1
#
_entry.id   AF-A0A7C5DFV9-F1
#
_cell.length_a   1.000
_cell.length_b   1.000
_cell.length_c   1.000
_cell.angle_alpha   90.00
_cell.angle_beta   90.00
_cell.angle_gamma   90.00
#
_symmetry.space_group_name_H-M   'P 1'
#
loop_
_entity.id
_entity.type
_entity.pdbx_description
1 polymer ?
#
loop_
_entity_poly.entity_id
_entity_poly.type
_entity_poly.pdbx_seq_one_letter_code
_entity_poly.pdbx_strand_id
1 'polypeptide(L)'
;DTGEKVSPCRAKILDDGMSVLVSIHEGKNHQVRRMFSALGFEVKRLDRVAYAGLTPGELRRGEWRYLSRNEVDRLYRLCGKD
;
A
#
# COMPACT_ATOMS: atom_id res chain seq x y z
N ASP A 1 8.82 -8.56 17.81
CA ASP A 1 9.33 -8.92 16.48
C ASP A 1 8.98 -10.38 16.24
N THR A 2 8.25 -10.70 15.18
CA THR A 2 7.83 -12.09 14.91
C THR A 2 8.94 -12.92 14.25
N GLY A 3 10.06 -12.31 13.86
CA GLY A 3 11.14 -12.99 13.13
C GLY A 3 10.75 -13.42 11.71
N GLU A 4 9.51 -13.12 11.28
CA GLU A 4 9.01 -13.47 9.96
C GLU A 4 9.69 -12.62 8.89
N LYS A 5 10.41 -13.29 7.98
CA LYS A 5 10.94 -12.65 6.79
C LYS A 5 9.79 -12.14 5.91
N VAL A 6 9.98 -10.96 5.33
CA VAL A 6 9.07 -10.35 4.36
C VAL A 6 9.68 -10.42 2.97
N SER A 7 8.83 -10.44 1.95
CA SER A 7 9.27 -10.41 0.56
C SER A 7 9.88 -9.04 0.23
N PRO A 8 10.81 -8.97 -0.75
CA PRO A 8 11.38 -7.71 -1.21
C PRO A 8 10.29 -6.70 -1.60
N CYS A 9 10.52 -5.44 -1.26
CA CYS A 9 9.62 -4.34 -1.59
C CYS A 9 10.37 -3.24 -2.33
N ARG A 10 9.63 -2.34 -2.99
CA ARG A 10 10.20 -1.08 -3.50
C ARG A 10 9.92 0.03 -2.49
N ALA A 11 10.93 0.84 -2.19
CA ALA A 11 10.80 2.00 -1.32
C ALA A 11 11.45 3.23 -1.98
N LYS A 12 10.82 4.39 -1.83
CA LYS A 12 11.34 5.68 -2.29
C LYS A 12 11.14 6.72 -1.19
N ILE A 13 12.22 7.38 -0.76
CA ILE A 13 12.15 8.54 0.13
C ILE A 13 11.59 9.72 -0.68
N LEU A 14 10.63 10.43 -0.10
CA LEU A 14 10.01 11.60 -0.72
C LEU A 14 10.75 12.89 -0.34
N ASP A 15 10.46 13.96 -1.06
CA ASP A 15 11.22 15.21 -0.99
C ASP A 15 11.10 15.93 0.38
N ASP A 16 10.10 15.58 1.20
CA ASP A 16 9.95 16.07 2.57
C ASP A 16 10.96 15.45 3.56
N GLY A 17 11.72 14.44 3.13
CA GLY A 17 12.72 13.75 3.94
C GLY A 17 12.17 12.92 5.11
N MET A 18 10.87 12.91 5.33
CA MET A 18 10.21 12.22 6.44
C MET A 18 9.22 11.13 5.97
N SER A 19 8.82 11.18 4.71
CA SER A 19 7.87 10.24 4.11
C SER A 19 8.57 9.24 3.19
N VAL A 20 8.10 8.00 3.22
CA VAL A 20 8.58 6.93 2.34
C VAL A 20 7.38 6.31 1.60
N LEU A 21 7.44 6.31 0.27
CA LEU A 21 6.51 5.55 -0.55
C LEU A 21 6.98 4.09 -0.62
N VAL A 22 6.16 3.17 -0.10
CA VAL A 22 6.46 1.75 -0.06
C VAL A 22 5.46 0.97 -0.90
N SER A 23 5.96 0.11 -1.80
CA SER A 23 5.16 -0.81 -2.61
C SER A 23 5.48 -2.25 -2.23
N ILE A 24 4.46 -2.94 -1.71
CA ILE A 24 4.50 -4.36 -1.32
C ILE A 24 3.49 -5.16 -2.14
N HIS A 25 3.75 -6.44 -2.33
CA HIS A 25 2.89 -7.40 -3.03
C HIS A 25 2.35 -8.49 -2.09
N GLU A 26 2.54 -8.31 -0.79
CA GLU A 26 2.00 -9.15 0.29
C GLU A 26 1.41 -8.24 1.38
N GLY A 27 0.64 -8.82 2.30
CA GLY A 27 -0.05 -8.08 3.36
C GLY A 27 -0.02 -8.80 4.69
N LYS A 28 1.16 -8.94 5.30
CA LYS A 28 1.28 -9.51 6.65
C LYS A 28 0.76 -8.51 7.70
N ASN A 29 0.27 -9.02 8.84
CA ASN A 29 -0.23 -8.17 9.92
C ASN A 29 0.81 -7.11 10.29
N HIS A 30 0.45 -5.82 10.35
CA HIS A 30 1.36 -4.71 10.71
C HIS A 30 2.71 -4.68 9.95
N GLN A 31 2.79 -5.27 8.75
CA GLN A 31 4.04 -5.47 8.01
C GLN A 31 4.89 -4.20 7.88
N VAL A 32 4.32 -3.12 7.34
CA VAL A 32 5.05 -1.85 7.15
C VAL A 32 5.55 -1.29 8.49
N ARG A 33 4.72 -1.30 9.53
CA ARG A 33 5.10 -0.82 10.86
C ARG A 33 6.26 -1.63 11.44
N ARG A 34 6.23 -2.96 11.30
CA ARG A 34 7.32 -3.83 11.74
C ARG A 34 8.61 -3.61 10.97
N MET A 35 8.53 -3.45 9.64
CA MET A 35 9.69 -3.19 8.80
C MET A 35 10.45 -1.93 9.25
N PHE A 36 9.74 -0.82 9.45
CA PHE A 36 10.36 0.42 9.93
C PHE A 36 10.82 0.32 11.38
N SER A 37 10.07 -0.36 12.25
CA SER A 37 10.47 -0.57 13.65
C SER A 37 11.77 -1.38 13.75
N ALA A 38 11.98 -2.38 12.89
CA ALA A 38 13.22 -3.16 12.84
C ALA A 38 14.44 -2.32 12.42
N LEU A 39 14.21 -1.18 11.76
CA LEU A 39 15.23 -0.20 11.38
C LEU A 39 15.37 0.94 12.41
N GLY A 40 14.65 0.89 13.54
CA GLY A 40 14.67 1.94 14.57
C GLY A 40 13.76 3.14 14.30
N PHE A 41 12.86 3.05 13.31
CA PHE A 41 11.92 4.12 12.99
C PHE A 41 10.51 3.85 13.52
N GLU A 42 9.85 4.91 13.99
CA GLU A 42 8.44 4.86 14.38
C GLU A 42 7.55 5.44 13.27
N VAL A 43 6.60 4.64 12.78
CA VAL A 43 5.64 5.07 11.74
C VAL A 43 4.51 5.91 12.36
N LYS A 44 4.61 7.24 12.27
CA LYS A 44 3.60 8.18 12.79
C LYS A 44 2.30 8.18 12.00
N ARG A 45 2.36 8.02 10.68
CA ARG A 45 1.20 7.97 9.78
C ARG A 45 1.42 6.89 8.71
N LEU A 46 0.38 6.14 8.41
CA LEU A 46 0.41 5.10 7.38
C LEU A 46 -0.87 5.19 6.56
N ASP A 47 -0.74 5.63 5.31
CA ASP A 47 -1.84 5.77 4.38
C ASP A 47 -1.62 4.86 3.17
N ARG A 48 -2.65 4.10 2.78
CA ARG A 48 -2.62 3.33 1.53
C ARG A 48 -3.07 4.23 0.39
N VAL A 49 -2.11 4.71 -0.39
CA VAL A 49 -2.35 5.66 -1.50
C VAL A 49 -2.68 4.99 -2.83
N ALA A 50 -2.39 3.69 -2.97
CA ALA A 50 -2.73 2.92 -4.17
C ALA A 50 -2.95 1.44 -3.85
N TYR A 51 -3.76 0.76 -4.68
CA TYR A 51 -3.93 -0.70 -4.64
C TYR A 51 -4.33 -1.23 -6.01
N ALA A 52 -3.59 -2.20 -6.55
CA ALA A 52 -3.86 -2.78 -7.88
C ALA A 52 -4.09 -1.74 -9.00
N GLY A 53 -3.37 -0.60 -8.91
CA GLY A 53 -3.50 0.52 -9.84
C GLY A 53 -4.76 1.39 -9.67
N LEU A 54 -5.51 1.21 -8.59
CA LEU A 54 -6.52 2.16 -8.10
C LEU A 54 -5.87 3.16 -7.15
N THR A 55 -6.37 4.39 -7.17
CA THR A 55 -6.01 5.46 -6.22
C THR A 55 -7.27 6.05 -5.61
N PRO A 56 -7.23 6.60 -4.38
CA PRO A 56 -8.37 7.31 -3.78
C PRO A 56 -8.85 8.51 -4.62
N GLY A 57 -7.97 9.12 -5.42
CA GLY A 57 -8.32 10.28 -6.23
C GLY A 57 -8.79 11.44 -5.35
N GLU A 58 -10.00 11.94 -5.61
CA GLU A 58 -10.60 13.07 -4.89
C GLU A 58 -11.41 12.66 -3.64
N LEU A 59 -11.49 11.36 -3.32
CA LEU A 59 -12.26 10.89 -2.16
C LEU A 59 -11.64 11.40 -0.85
N ARG A 60 -12.51 11.98 -0.01
CA ARG A 60 -12.15 12.40 1.34
C ARG A 60 -12.21 11.23 2.31
N ARG A 61 -11.66 11.43 3.51
CA ARG A 61 -11.74 10.43 4.59
C ARG A 61 -13.19 10.10 4.91
N GLY A 62 -13.50 8.80 4.92
CA GLY A 62 -14.85 8.28 5.17
C GLY A 62 -15.73 8.16 3.93
N GLU A 63 -15.32 8.75 2.80
CA GLU A 63 -16.05 8.62 1.54
C GLU A 63 -15.73 7.31 0.82
N TRP A 64 -16.66 6.89 -0.02
CA TRP A 64 -16.53 5.76 -0.91
C TRP A 64 -17.26 6.03 -2.22
N ARG A 65 -16.91 5.28 -3.26
CA ARG A 65 -17.64 5.26 -4.53
C ARG A 65 -17.67 3.85 -5.10
N TYR A 66 -18.59 3.63 -6.04
CA TYR A 66 -18.50 2.46 -6.90
C TYR A 66 -17.29 2.57 -7.84
N LEU A 67 -16.69 1.42 -8.13
CA LEU A 67 -15.72 1.31 -9.21
C LEU A 67 -16.44 1.44 -10.55
N SER A 68 -15.79 2.09 -11.51
CA SER A 68 -16.24 2.08 -12.90
C SER A 68 -16.10 0.68 -13.51
N ARG A 69 -16.86 0.39 -14.58
CA ARG A 69 -16.74 -0.90 -15.29
C ARG A 69 -15.30 -1.19 -15.71
N ASN A 70 -14.60 -0.20 -16.27
CA ASN A 70 -13.21 -0.35 -16.69
C ASN A 70 -12.27 -0.72 -15.52
N GLU A 71 -12.49 -0.16 -14.32
CA GLU A 71 -11.71 -0.51 -13.13
C GLU A 71 -11.99 -1.95 -12.69
N VAL A 72 -13.25 -2.37 -12.72
CA VAL A 72 -13.67 -3.74 -12.40
C VAL A 72 -13.07 -4.73 -13.39
N ASP A 73 -13.19 -4.49 -14.69
CA ASP A 73 -12.65 -5.35 -15.75
C ASP A 73 -11.12 -5.46 -15.68
N ARG A 74 -10.44 -4.38 -15.30
CA ARG A 74 -9.00 -4.40 -15.05
C ARG A 74 -8.64 -5.28 -13.85
N LEU A 75 -9.40 -5.22 -12.76
CA LEU A 75 -9.17 -6.07 -11.59
C LEU A 75 -9.42 -7.55 -11.91
N TYR A 76 -10.48 -7.88 -12.66
CA TYR A 76 -10.74 -9.25 -13.11
C TYR A 76 -9.58 -9.82 -13.93
N ARG A 77 -9.08 -9.06 -14.92
CA ARG A 77 -7.91 -9.44 -15.72
C ARG A 77 -6.66 -9.66 -14.86
N LEU A 78 -6.41 -8.80 -13.86
CA LEU A 78 -5.27 -8.99 -12.94
C LEU A 78 -5.37 -10.28 -12.11
N CYS A 79 -6.59 -10.80 -11.91
CA CYS A 79 -6.84 -12.05 -11.21
C CYS A 79 -6.97 -13.26 -12.14
N GLY A 80 -6.72 -13.11 -13.45
CA GLY A 80 -6.88 -14.20 -14.43
C GLY A 80 -8.32 -14.65 -14.61
N LYS A 81 -9.29 -13.74 -14.42
CA LYS A 81 -10.70 -13.97 -14.69
C LYS A 81 -11.08 -13.12 -15.90
N ASP A 82 -11.50 -13.78 -16.98
CA ASP A 82 -12.08 -13.16 -18.17
C ASP A 82 -13.60 -13.31 -18.15
#